data_AF-A0AAE3CGK7-F1
#
_entry.id   AF-A0AAE3CGK7-F1
#
_cell.length_a   1.000
_cell.length_b   1.000
_cell.length_c   1.000
_cell.angle_alpha   90.00
_cell.angle_beta   90.00
_cell.angle_gamma   90.00
#
_symmetry.space_group_name_H-M   'P 1'
#
loop_
_entity.id
_entity.type
_entity.pdbx_description
1 polymer ?
#
loop_
_entity_poly.entity_id
_entity_poly.type
_entity_poly.pdbx_seq_one_letter_code
_entity_poly.pdbx_strand_id
1 'polypeptide(L)'
;YNPELYGQLESLGGFIGGCGAGRMYAALEPNGVLQPCVFMPLAVGNLKEDSLEELWDSHPVFKTLRDRDKLQENCRSCPYREYCGGCRARAYGYFGNITAPDPGCIRNKEFFETLRGGEGEGFTGSAAVTFSH
;
A
#
# COMPACT_ATOMS: atom_id res chain seq x y z
N TYR A 1 10.23 18.30 -17.51
CA TYR A 1 9.67 19.36 -16.65
C TYR A 1 8.94 20.30 -17.58
N ASN A 2 7.60 20.19 -17.68
CA ASN A 2 6.79 21.10 -18.49
C ASN A 2 6.15 22.14 -17.55
N PRO A 3 6.60 23.41 -17.57
CA PRO A 3 6.16 24.43 -16.62
C PRO A 3 4.67 24.78 -16.75
N GLU A 4 4.06 24.55 -17.92
CA GLU A 4 2.69 24.97 -18.21
C GLU A 4 1.61 24.14 -17.48
N LEU A 5 1.96 22.92 -17.07
CA LEU A 5 1.01 21.97 -16.46
C LEU A 5 1.21 21.82 -14.95
N TYR A 6 2.05 22.65 -14.33
CA TYR A 6 2.51 22.49 -12.94
C TYR A 6 1.35 22.34 -11.93
N GLY A 7 0.24 23.07 -12.11
CA GLY A 7 -0.96 22.92 -11.25
C GLY A 7 -1.96 21.84 -11.68
N GLN A 8 -2.02 21.50 -12.97
CA GLN A 8 -2.92 20.44 -13.48
C GLN A 8 -2.39 19.05 -13.13
N LEU A 9 -1.08 18.86 -13.19
CA LEU A 9 -0.39 17.62 -12.83
C LEU A 9 -0.34 17.37 -11.33
N GLU A 10 -0.50 18.40 -10.49
CA GLU A 10 -0.51 18.24 -9.04
C GLU A 10 -1.73 17.45 -8.56
N SER A 11 -2.91 17.79 -9.08
CA SER A 11 -4.14 17.02 -8.84
C SER A 11 -4.04 15.58 -9.37
N LEU A 12 -3.42 15.42 -10.55
CA LEU A 12 -3.20 14.12 -11.16
C LEU A 12 -2.24 13.29 -10.30
N GLY A 13 -1.17 13.90 -9.77
CA GLY A 13 -0.17 13.25 -8.92
C GLY A 13 -0.75 12.67 -7.63
N GLY A 14 -1.77 13.28 -7.05
CA GLY A 14 -2.51 12.68 -5.92
C GLY A 14 -3.30 11.43 -6.34
N PHE A 15 -3.77 11.38 -7.58
CA PHE A 15 -4.53 10.26 -8.14
C PHE A 15 -3.64 9.12 -8.65
N ILE A 16 -2.67 9.43 -9.53
CA ILE A 16 -1.80 8.46 -10.21
C ILE A 16 -0.50 8.16 -9.46
N GLY A 17 -0.12 9.00 -8.49
CA GLY A 17 1.14 8.88 -7.79
C GLY A 17 1.14 7.76 -6.76
N GLY A 18 2.34 7.23 -6.51
CA GLY A 18 2.61 6.28 -5.44
C GLY A 18 2.17 4.85 -5.78
N CYS A 19 1.86 4.06 -4.74
CA CYS A 19 1.40 2.69 -4.92
C CYS A 19 0.02 2.67 -5.59
N GLY A 20 -0.10 1.96 -6.72
CA GLY A 20 -1.35 1.75 -7.45
C GLY A 20 -2.19 0.56 -6.99
N ALA A 21 -1.68 -0.28 -6.10
CA ALA A 21 -2.36 -1.49 -5.63
C ALA A 21 -3.71 -1.14 -4.99
N GLY A 22 -4.80 -1.71 -5.50
CA GLY A 22 -6.16 -1.41 -5.03
C GLY A 22 -6.67 -0.01 -5.38
N ARG A 23 -5.87 0.84 -6.02
CA ARG A 23 -6.23 2.21 -6.43
C ARG A 23 -6.41 2.32 -7.94
N MET A 24 -5.51 1.69 -8.69
CA MET A 24 -5.45 1.71 -10.16
C MET A 24 -5.44 0.31 -10.76
N TYR A 25 -4.95 -0.69 -10.02
CA TYR A 25 -4.89 -2.06 -10.48
C TYR A 25 -5.02 -3.08 -9.35
N ALA A 26 -5.30 -4.32 -9.74
CA ALA A 26 -5.15 -5.54 -8.96
C ALA A 26 -4.43 -6.59 -9.83
N ALA A 27 -3.89 -7.63 -9.19
CA ALA A 27 -3.25 -8.77 -9.85
C ALA A 27 -4.18 -9.98 -9.80
N LEU A 28 -4.23 -10.73 -10.90
CA LEU A 28 -5.02 -11.95 -11.01
C LEU A 28 -4.09 -13.14 -11.26
N GLU A 29 -4.16 -14.13 -10.37
CA GLU A 29 -3.44 -15.39 -10.53
C GLU A 29 -4.13 -16.30 -11.56
N PRO A 30 -3.40 -17.23 -12.22
CA PRO A 30 -3.99 -18.14 -13.21
C PRO A 30 -5.12 -19.03 -12.68
N ASN A 31 -5.16 -19.25 -11.36
CA ASN A 31 -6.20 -20.04 -10.71
C ASN A 31 -7.48 -19.24 -10.38
N GLY A 32 -7.50 -17.93 -10.67
CA GLY A 32 -8.63 -17.03 -10.41
C GLY A 32 -8.49 -16.18 -9.15
N VAL A 33 -7.46 -16.40 -8.32
CA VAL A 33 -7.27 -15.63 -7.08
C VAL A 33 -6.89 -14.17 -7.41
N LEU A 34 -7.65 -13.23 -6.85
CA LEU A 34 -7.39 -11.80 -6.94
C LEU A 34 -6.51 -11.35 -5.78
N GLN A 35 -5.50 -10.55 -6.09
CA GLN A 35 -4.57 -9.93 -5.13
C GLN A 35 -4.42 -8.44 -5.41
N PRO A 36 -4.00 -7.60 -4.46
CA PRO A 36 -3.85 -6.16 -4.73
C PRO A 36 -2.63 -5.82 -5.59
N CYS A 37 -1.59 -6.64 -5.56
CA CYS A 37 -0.35 -6.42 -6.29
C CYS A 37 0.37 -7.75 -6.50
N VAL A 38 1.07 -7.89 -7.62
CA VAL A 38 1.90 -9.09 -7.93
C VAL A 38 2.99 -9.37 -6.89
N PHE A 39 3.37 -8.37 -6.08
CA PHE A 39 4.36 -8.49 -5.01
C PHE A 39 3.73 -8.54 -3.61
N MET A 40 2.41 -8.63 -3.52
CA MET A 40 1.65 -8.66 -2.27
C MET A 40 0.74 -9.90 -2.28
N PRO A 41 1.25 -11.06 -1.83
CA PRO A 41 0.51 -12.33 -1.84
C PRO A 41 -0.56 -12.33 -0.75
N LEU A 42 -1.58 -11.50 -0.93
CA LEU A 42 -2.72 -11.30 -0.05
C LEU A 42 -3.96 -11.59 -0.86
N ALA A 43 -4.60 -12.74 -0.62
CA ALA A 43 -5.81 -13.12 -1.30
C ALA A 43 -6.96 -12.19 -0.90
N VAL A 44 -7.68 -11.68 -1.90
CA VAL A 44 -8.87 -10.82 -1.74
C VAL A 44 -10.14 -11.63 -2.05
N GLY A 45 -10.06 -12.56 -2.97
CA GLY A 45 -11.17 -13.43 -3.40
C GLY A 45 -10.77 -14.25 -4.62
N ASN A 46 -11.72 -14.99 -5.21
CA ASN A 46 -11.52 -15.76 -6.44
C ASN A 46 -12.57 -15.41 -7.49
N LEU A 47 -12.15 -14.86 -8.63
CA LEU A 47 -13.06 -14.37 -9.69
C LEU A 47 -13.81 -15.48 -10.45
N LYS A 48 -13.60 -16.75 -10.10
CA LYS A 48 -14.45 -17.86 -10.55
C LYS A 48 -15.78 -17.90 -9.81
N GLU A 49 -15.81 -17.39 -8.57
CA GLU A 49 -16.95 -17.45 -7.67
C GLU A 49 -17.43 -16.06 -7.23
N ASP A 50 -16.52 -15.09 -7.11
CA ASP A 50 -16.77 -13.75 -6.58
C ASP A 50 -16.89 -12.68 -7.69
N SER A 51 -17.69 -11.64 -7.45
CA SER A 51 -17.78 -10.48 -8.33
C SER A 51 -16.55 -9.58 -8.18
N LEU A 52 -15.88 -9.27 -9.30
CA LEU A 52 -14.76 -8.31 -9.30
C LEU A 52 -15.20 -6.93 -8.81
N GLU A 53 -16.39 -6.46 -9.19
CA GLU A 53 -16.90 -5.14 -8.79
C GLU A 53 -17.14 -5.08 -7.27
N GLU A 54 -17.79 -6.11 -6.72
CA GLU A 54 -18.05 -6.19 -5.27
C GLU A 54 -16.75 -6.26 -4.48
N LEU A 55 -15.82 -7.12 -4.90
CA LEU A 55 -14.50 -7.20 -4.27
C LEU A 55 -13.80 -5.84 -4.37
N TRP A 56 -13.69 -5.26 -5.58
CA TRP A 56 -13.01 -4.00 -5.80
C TRP A 56 -13.57 -2.87 -4.94
N ASP A 57 -14.88 -2.68 -4.89
CA ASP A 57 -15.49 -1.54 -4.20
C ASP A 57 -15.59 -1.73 -2.69
N SER A 58 -15.88 -2.96 -2.25
CA SER A 58 -16.26 -3.21 -0.87
C SER A 58 -15.15 -3.85 -0.03
N HIS A 59 -14.22 -4.60 -0.65
CA HIS A 59 -13.28 -5.43 0.10
C HIS A 59 -12.39 -4.59 1.04
N PRO A 60 -12.27 -4.98 2.32
CA PRO A 60 -11.54 -4.20 3.32
C PRO A 60 -10.07 -3.90 2.97
N VAL A 61 -9.39 -4.81 2.27
CA VAL A 61 -8.02 -4.61 1.75
C VAL A 61 -7.97 -3.40 0.82
N PHE A 62 -8.84 -3.37 -0.19
CA PHE A 62 -8.83 -2.29 -1.18
C PHE A 62 -9.26 -0.96 -0.58
N LYS A 63 -10.26 -0.96 0.30
CA LYS A 63 -10.62 0.24 1.07
C LYS A 63 -9.44 0.77 1.88
N THR A 64 -8.68 -0.10 2.52
CA THR A 64 -7.50 0.29 3.32
C THR A 64 -6.36 0.80 2.44
N LEU A 65 -6.13 0.21 1.26
CA LEU A 65 -5.09 0.68 0.32
C LEU A 65 -5.43 2.04 -0.31
N ARG A 66 -6.71 2.39 -0.43
CA ARG A 66 -7.17 3.70 -0.92
C ARG A 66 -7.10 4.79 0.15
N ASP A 67 -7.26 4.40 1.41
CA ASP A 67 -7.26 5.32 2.55
C ASP A 67 -5.83 5.65 3.01
N ARG A 68 -5.28 6.74 2.46
CA ARG A 68 -3.93 7.21 2.81
C ARG A 68 -3.85 7.80 4.21
N ASP A 69 -4.97 8.17 4.85
CA ASP A 69 -4.99 8.60 6.25
C ASP A 69 -4.68 7.44 7.20
N LYS A 70 -4.85 6.19 6.77
CA LYS A 70 -4.53 4.99 7.57
C LYS A 70 -3.06 4.61 7.59
N LEU A 71 -2.22 5.19 6.72
CA LEU A 71 -0.78 4.96 6.75
C LEU A 71 -0.20 5.25 8.14
N GLN A 72 0.86 4.55 8.55
CA GLN A 72 1.43 4.68 9.89
C GLN A 72 2.76 5.46 9.88
N GLU A 73 3.17 5.95 11.05
CA GLU A 73 4.45 6.63 11.30
C GLU A 73 4.74 7.77 10.32
N ASN A 74 5.96 7.86 9.79
CA ASN A 74 6.38 8.93 8.90
C ASN A 74 5.56 9.00 7.61
N CYS A 75 4.93 7.90 7.17
CA CYS A 75 4.07 7.93 5.99
C CYS A 75 2.76 8.69 6.26
N ARG A 76 2.24 8.66 7.50
CA ARG A 76 1.02 9.38 7.89
C ARG A 76 1.19 10.89 7.86
N SER A 77 2.32 11.38 8.36
CA SER A 77 2.63 12.81 8.52
C SER A 77 3.43 13.39 7.35
N CYS A 78 3.74 12.58 6.33
CA CYS A 78 4.56 13.01 5.20
C CYS A 78 3.83 14.08 4.36
N PRO A 79 4.49 15.20 4.01
CA PRO A 79 3.90 16.19 3.10
C PRO A 79 3.63 15.61 1.69
N TYR A 80 4.30 14.51 1.33
CA TYR A 80 4.12 13.81 0.07
C TYR A 80 3.18 12.60 0.17
N ARG A 81 2.40 12.48 1.26
CA ARG A 81 1.54 11.32 1.52
C ARG A 81 0.59 11.01 0.37
N GLU A 82 -0.08 12.02 -0.18
CA GLU A 82 -1.04 11.85 -1.28
C GLU A 82 -0.37 11.41 -2.59
N TYR A 83 0.84 11.88 -2.84
CA TYR A 83 1.59 11.65 -4.08
C TYR A 83 2.42 10.36 -4.06
N CYS A 84 2.88 9.92 -2.89
CA CYS A 84 3.79 8.79 -2.73
C CYS A 84 3.16 7.75 -1.81
N GLY A 85 3.21 7.98 -0.50
CA GLY A 85 2.79 7.02 0.54
C GLY A 85 3.53 5.68 0.52
N GLY A 86 4.63 5.53 -0.23
CA GLY A 86 5.49 4.33 -0.24
C GLY A 86 4.88 3.09 -0.90
N CYS A 87 5.70 2.07 -1.10
CA CYS A 87 5.31 0.76 -1.63
C CYS A 87 4.58 -0.07 -0.56
N ARG A 88 3.28 -0.30 -0.77
CA ARG A 88 2.45 -1.10 0.16
C ARG A 88 2.85 -2.57 0.15
N ALA A 89 3.32 -3.10 -0.99
CA ALA A 89 3.85 -4.46 -1.08
C ALA A 89 5.12 -4.64 -0.23
N ARG A 90 5.98 -3.63 -0.18
CA ARG A 90 7.18 -3.64 0.68
C ARG A 90 6.80 -3.57 2.16
N ALA A 91 5.90 -2.67 2.51
CA ALA A 91 5.36 -2.58 3.87
C ALA A 91 4.77 -3.93 4.34
N TYR A 92 3.97 -4.57 3.49
CA TYR A 92 3.44 -5.91 3.77
C TYR A 92 4.53 -6.98 3.87
N GLY A 93 5.47 -7.02 2.92
CA GLY A 93 6.51 -8.04 2.87
C GLY A 93 7.45 -8.03 4.08
N TYR A 94 7.74 -6.85 4.65
CA TYR A 94 8.62 -6.75 5.83
C TYR A 94 7.87 -6.77 7.17
N PHE A 95 6.63 -6.27 7.21
CA PHE A 95 5.92 -6.04 8.48
C PHE A 95 4.59 -6.79 8.59
N GLY A 96 4.16 -7.51 7.55
CA GLY A 96 2.83 -8.14 7.51
C GLY A 96 1.66 -7.14 7.54
N ASN A 97 1.93 -5.84 7.34
CA ASN A 97 0.94 -4.77 7.48
C ASN A 97 1.00 -3.82 6.28
N ILE A 98 -0.07 -3.78 5.49
CA ILE A 98 -0.20 -2.94 4.30
C ILE A 98 -0.17 -1.43 4.61
N THR A 99 -0.43 -1.03 5.86
CA THR A 99 -0.40 0.38 6.31
C THR A 99 0.94 0.79 6.93
N ALA A 100 1.86 -0.16 7.12
CA ALA A 100 3.16 0.12 7.72
C ALA A 100 4.03 1.05 6.86
N PRO A 101 5.07 1.66 7.44
CA PRO A 101 6.04 2.46 6.71
C PRO A 101 6.74 1.62 5.63
N ASP A 102 7.03 2.22 4.47
CA ASP A 102 7.86 1.55 3.46
C ASP A 102 9.34 1.68 3.87
N PRO A 103 10.05 0.59 4.24
CA PRO A 103 11.43 0.67 4.70
C PRO A 103 12.41 1.02 3.55
N GLY A 104 11.96 1.00 2.30
CA GLY A 104 12.74 1.50 1.17
C GLY A 104 12.80 3.02 1.06
N CYS A 105 11.99 3.75 1.86
CA CYS A 105 11.98 5.20 1.85
C CYS A 105 13.08 5.78 2.76
N ILE A 106 13.76 6.82 2.30
CA ILE A 106 14.77 7.54 3.10
C ILE A 106 14.22 8.11 4.42
N ARG A 107 12.92 8.44 4.45
CA ARG A 107 12.22 8.92 5.66
C ARG A 107 11.94 7.81 6.67
N ASN A 108 12.11 6.55 6.30
CA ASN A 108 11.87 5.37 7.14
C ASN A 108 13.16 4.60 7.39
N LYS A 109 14.31 5.31 7.40
CA LYS A 109 15.61 4.68 7.53
C LYS A 109 15.72 3.91 8.85
N GLU A 110 15.16 4.42 9.94
CA GLU A 110 15.14 3.74 11.23
C GLU A 110 14.46 2.36 11.17
N PHE A 111 13.38 2.23 10.40
CA PHE A 111 12.72 0.93 10.18
C PHE A 111 13.59 -0.02 9.37
N PHE A 112 14.30 0.49 8.36
CA PHE A 112 15.24 -0.32 7.58
C PHE A 112 16.42 -0.81 8.43
N GLU A 113 17.02 0.07 9.25
CA GLU A 113 18.14 -0.33 10.11
C GLU A 113 17.72 -1.34 11.18
N THR A 114 16.50 -1.19 11.73
CA THR A 114 15.92 -2.17 12.66
C THR A 114 15.81 -3.56 12.01
N LEU A 115 15.31 -3.62 10.77
CA LEU A 115 15.23 -4.87 9.99
C LEU A 115 16.61 -5.46 9.66
N ARG A 116 17.65 -4.62 9.53
CA ARG A 116 19.01 -5.03 9.18
C ARG A 116 19.83 -5.51 10.38
N GLY A 117 19.58 -4.94 11.56
CA GLY A 117 20.46 -5.04 12.73
C GLY A 117 19.92 -5.81 13.93
N GLY A 118 18.63 -6.16 13.97
CA GLY A 118 18.02 -6.87 15.12
C GLY A 118 17.92 -6.05 16.41
N GLU A 119 18.56 -4.87 16.48
CA GLU A 119 18.48 -3.92 17.58
C GLU A 119 17.62 -2.72 17.19
N GLY A 120 16.33 -2.88 17.37
CA GLY A 120 15.32 -1.83 17.31
C GLY A 120 14.01 -2.42 17.76
N GLU A 121 13.14 -1.61 18.37
CA GLU A 121 11.77 -2.05 18.58
C GLU A 121 11.18 -2.27 17.18
N GLY A 122 11.08 -3.54 16.75
CA GLY A 122 10.47 -3.90 15.47
C GLY A 122 9.12 -3.21 15.34
N PHE A 123 8.65 -2.96 14.11
CA PHE A 123 7.41 -2.22 13.90
C PHE A 123 6.25 -2.81 14.73
N THR A 124 5.88 -2.13 15.82
CA THR A 124 4.80 -2.51 16.76
C THR A 124 3.50 -1.77 16.45
N GLY A 125 3.43 -1.13 15.29
CA GLY A 125 2.32 -0.30 14.87
C GLY A 125 0.97 -1.00 15.01
N SER A 126 -0.06 -0.21 15.34
CA SER A 126 -1.44 -0.64 15.58
C SER A 126 -1.85 -1.77 14.65
N ALA A 127 -2.38 -2.85 15.26
CA ALA A 127 -2.84 -4.11 14.70
C ALA A 127 -2.76 -4.16 13.18
N ALA A 128 -1.88 -5.02 12.65
CA ALA A 128 -1.93 -5.42 11.26
C ALA A 128 -3.39 -5.62 10.90
N VAL A 129 -3.86 -4.99 9.82
CA VAL A 129 -5.17 -5.32 9.28
C VAL A 129 -5.00 -6.73 8.71
N THR A 130 -5.08 -7.72 9.59
CA THR A 130 -5.00 -9.12 9.27
C THR A 130 -6.35 -9.48 8.70
N PHE A 131 -6.42 -9.56 7.39
CA PHE A 131 -7.57 -10.10 6.72
C PHE A 131 -7.44 -11.62 6.86
N SER A 132 -8.30 -12.22 7.69
CA SER A 132 -8.42 -13.66 7.81
C SER A 132 -8.79 -14.24 6.45
N HIS A 133 -8.11 -15.33 6.08
CA HIS A 133 -8.37 -16.10 4.87
C HIS A 133 -9.76 -16.73 4.90
#